data_AF-A0A1S8X8J1-F1
#
_entry.id   AF-A0A1S8X8J1-F1
#
_cell.length_a   1.000
_cell.length_b   1.000
_cell.length_c   1.000
_cell.angle_alpha   90.00
_cell.angle_beta   90.00
_cell.angle_gamma   90.00
#
_symmetry.space_group_name_H-M   'P 1'
#
loop_
_entity.id
_entity.type
_entity.pdbx_description
1 polymer ?
#
loop_
_entity_poly.entity_id
_entity_poly.type
_entity_poly.pdbx_seq_one_letter_code
_entity_poly.pdbx_strand_id
1 'polypeptide(L)'
;MPEYEVTDDLDCYKAILRVFPPGRMVVTSFLQAEWNHFPRQQDTVIKLLQQMSKHHVIPDDEVGQMIIDIFGWRCHAMTHYRHLMYWVPKLAHANPWPVAQHILDDLDEDPLHLARLIAERICSDPMTELRVVKRYYYRNLAWLNPLRPGTWEHLEQVFLAA
;
A
#
# COMPACT_ATOMS: atom_id res chain seq x y z
N MET A 1 14.00 7.51 -12.88
CA MET A 1 13.61 6.74 -11.67
C MET A 1 13.03 5.38 -12.00
N PRO A 2 11.98 5.22 -12.82
CA PRO A 2 11.45 3.88 -13.13
C PRO A 2 12.46 3.00 -13.86
N GLU A 3 13.31 3.59 -14.71
CA GLU A 3 14.40 2.90 -15.43
C GLU A 3 15.44 2.23 -14.52
N TYR A 4 15.55 2.68 -13.27
CA TYR A 4 16.54 2.19 -12.32
C TYR A 4 15.90 1.40 -11.17
N GLU A 5 14.57 1.20 -11.19
CA GLU A 5 13.80 0.50 -10.15
C GLU A 5 13.93 1.14 -8.74
N VAL A 6 14.29 2.42 -8.68
CA VAL A 6 14.51 3.16 -7.43
C VAL A 6 13.35 4.13 -7.13
N THR A 7 12.12 3.78 -7.52
CA THR A 7 10.95 4.67 -7.35
C THR A 7 10.46 4.75 -5.92
N ASP A 8 10.73 3.71 -5.13
CA ASP A 8 10.15 3.51 -3.81
C ASP A 8 11.15 3.90 -2.70
N ASP A 9 12.40 4.15 -3.07
CA ASP A 9 13.47 4.54 -2.17
C ASP A 9 13.47 6.06 -1.90
N LEU A 10 13.29 6.42 -0.64
CA LEU A 10 13.28 7.79 -0.16
C LEU A 10 14.65 8.47 -0.33
N ASP A 11 15.75 7.75 -0.14
CA ASP A 11 17.10 8.33 -0.16
C ASP A 11 17.47 8.85 -1.56
N CYS A 12 16.93 8.24 -2.61
CA CYS A 12 17.09 8.73 -3.97
C CYS A 12 16.38 10.07 -4.20
N TYR A 13 15.19 10.28 -3.62
CA TYR A 13 14.54 11.61 -3.67
C TYR A 13 15.34 12.65 -2.89
N LYS A 14 15.87 12.28 -1.72
CA LYS A 14 16.75 13.14 -0.92
C LYS A 14 18.00 13.53 -1.72
N ALA A 15 18.59 12.59 -2.46
CA ALA A 15 19.75 12.85 -3.32
C ALA A 15 19.44 13.87 -4.43
N ILE A 16 18.26 13.80 -5.06
CA ILE A 16 17.84 14.79 -6.06
C ILE A 16 17.66 16.18 -5.41
N LEU A 17 17.09 16.24 -4.20
CA LEU A 17 16.93 17.52 -3.49
C LEU A 17 18.28 18.17 -3.14
N ARG A 18 19.31 17.38 -2.83
CA ARG A 18 20.67 17.87 -2.55
C ARG A 18 21.35 18.54 -3.75
N VAL A 19 20.84 18.34 -4.97
CA VAL A 19 21.36 19.03 -6.17
C VAL A 19 21.07 20.53 -6.11
N PHE A 20 20.02 20.95 -5.41
CA PHE A 20 19.69 22.37 -5.26
C PHE A 20 20.65 23.02 -4.25
N PRO A 21 21.21 24.20 -4.57
CA PRO A 21 22.11 24.90 -3.65
C PRO A 21 21.34 25.45 -2.44
N PRO A 22 21.74 25.11 -1.20
CA PRO A 22 21.11 25.66 0.00
C PRO A 22 21.42 27.16 0.15
N GLY A 23 20.50 27.91 0.76
CA GLY A 23 20.66 29.33 1.09
C GLY A 23 20.51 30.31 -0.09
N ARG A 24 20.80 29.90 -1.32
CA ARG A 24 20.79 30.78 -2.50
C ARG A 24 19.39 31.18 -2.95
N MET A 25 18.39 30.33 -2.72
CA MET A 25 17.03 30.50 -3.22
C MET A 25 16.02 30.81 -2.11
N VAL A 26 16.51 31.26 -0.96
CA VAL A 26 15.70 31.52 0.22
C VAL A 26 14.86 32.78 0.04
N VAL A 27 13.57 32.64 0.30
CA VAL A 27 12.63 33.76 0.33
C VAL A 27 12.89 34.63 1.56
N THR A 28 13.22 35.90 1.36
CA THR A 28 13.53 36.85 2.46
C THR A 28 12.36 37.76 2.82
N SER A 29 11.55 38.13 1.83
CA SER A 29 10.41 39.06 1.99
C SER A 29 9.07 38.35 1.82
N PHE A 30 8.04 38.86 2.52
CA PHE A 30 6.66 38.37 2.37
C PHE A 30 6.16 38.48 0.92
N LEU A 31 6.46 39.58 0.23
CA LEU A 31 6.03 39.76 -1.17
C LEU A 31 6.72 38.77 -2.12
N GLN A 32 7.97 38.40 -1.83
CA GLN A 32 8.68 37.39 -2.61
C GLN A 32 8.08 35.99 -2.42
N ALA A 33 7.55 35.70 -1.22
CA ALA A 33 6.83 34.46 -0.95
C ALA A 33 5.57 34.39 -1.82
N GLU A 34 4.79 35.47 -1.83
CA GLU A 34 3.51 35.52 -2.54
C GLU A 34 3.69 35.52 -4.07
N TRP A 35 4.77 36.13 -4.56
CA TRP A 35 5.10 36.14 -6.00
C TRP A 35 5.91 34.93 -6.48
N ASN A 36 5.98 33.86 -5.69
CA ASN A 36 6.61 32.59 -6.08
C ASN A 36 8.07 32.75 -6.57
N HIS A 37 8.96 33.18 -5.67
CA HIS A 37 10.38 33.34 -5.96
C HIS A 37 11.02 32.03 -6.48
N PHE A 38 11.67 32.06 -7.65
CA PHE A 38 12.20 30.85 -8.35
C PHE A 38 11.11 29.82 -8.72
N PRO A 39 10.15 30.20 -9.59
CA PRO A 39 8.96 29.39 -9.85
C PRO A 39 9.31 28.05 -10.50
N ARG A 40 10.27 28.02 -11.43
CA ARG A 40 10.66 26.76 -12.12
C ARG A 40 11.26 25.75 -11.14
N GLN A 41 12.08 26.21 -10.20
CA GLN A 41 12.73 25.37 -9.20
C GLN A 41 11.71 24.86 -8.17
N GLN A 42 10.80 25.73 -7.70
CA GLN A 42 9.72 25.31 -6.82
C GLN A 42 8.80 24.29 -7.50
N ASP A 43 8.43 24.52 -8.76
CA ASP A 43 7.62 23.58 -9.55
C ASP A 43 8.31 22.21 -9.72
N THR A 44 9.63 22.18 -9.91
CA THR A 44 10.36 20.91 -9.99
C THR A 44 10.30 20.13 -8.68
N VAL A 45 10.43 20.81 -7.53
CA VAL A 45 10.31 20.16 -6.21
C VAL A 45 8.86 19.74 -5.93
N ILE A 46 7.87 20.53 -6.33
CA ILE A 46 6.46 20.14 -6.21
C ILE A 46 6.17 18.88 -7.03
N LYS A 47 6.67 18.81 -8.27
CA LYS A 47 6.56 17.60 -9.11
C LYS A 47 7.25 16.40 -8.48
N LEU A 48 8.40 16.61 -7.84
CA LEU A 48 9.11 15.56 -7.12
C LEU A 48 8.28 15.04 -5.92
N LEU A 49 7.70 15.93 -5.11
CA LEU A 49 6.79 15.55 -4.02
C LEU A 49 5.52 14.84 -4.52
N GLN A 50 4.97 15.27 -5.66
CA GLN A 50 3.85 14.59 -6.32
C GLN A 50 4.23 13.20 -6.81
N GLN A 51 5.45 13.04 -7.34
CA GLN A 51 5.97 11.75 -7.76
C GLN A 51 6.13 10.81 -6.55
N MET A 52 6.68 11.28 -5.44
CA MET A 52 6.74 10.51 -4.18
C MET A 52 5.36 10.03 -3.75
N SER A 53 4.37 10.93 -3.76
CA SER A 53 2.97 10.60 -3.43
C SER A 53 2.38 9.54 -4.36
N LYS A 54 2.68 9.61 -5.67
CA LYS A 54 2.25 8.62 -6.67
C LYS A 54 2.85 7.23 -6.43
N HIS A 55 4.08 7.17 -5.93
CA HIS A 55 4.76 5.91 -5.58
C HIS A 55 4.56 5.51 -4.12
N HIS A 56 3.59 6.11 -3.42
CA HIS A 56 3.29 5.82 -2.02
C HIS A 56 4.47 6.04 -1.05
N VAL A 57 5.46 6.84 -1.45
CA VAL A 57 6.60 7.22 -0.61
C VAL A 57 6.21 8.45 0.22
N ILE A 58 6.23 8.29 1.54
CA ILE A 58 5.95 9.39 2.47
C ILE A 58 7.25 10.17 2.71
N PRO A 59 7.27 11.50 2.53
CA PRO A 59 8.45 12.29 2.83
C PRO A 59 8.74 12.28 4.33
N ASP A 60 10.01 12.43 4.70
CA ASP A 60 10.48 12.47 6.09
C ASP A 60 10.75 13.91 6.54
N ASP A 61 10.95 14.14 7.85
CA ASP A 61 11.26 15.46 8.41
C ASP A 61 12.54 16.07 7.81
N GLU A 62 13.51 15.24 7.46
CA GLU A 62 14.72 15.66 6.73
C GLU A 62 14.40 16.30 5.37
N VAL A 63 13.40 15.79 4.65
CA VAL A 63 12.94 16.36 3.38
C VAL A 63 12.35 17.76 3.61
N GLY A 64 11.57 17.92 4.68
CA GLY A 64 11.07 19.21 5.11
C GLY A 64 12.20 20.20 5.42
N GLN A 65 13.22 19.77 6.17
CA GLN A 65 14.37 20.60 6.49
C GLN A 65 15.15 21.03 5.24
N MET A 66 15.39 20.11 4.30
CA MET A 66 16.04 20.44 3.02
C MET A 66 15.26 21.49 2.23
N ILE A 67 13.93 21.39 2.16
CA ILE A 67 13.10 22.41 1.48
C ILE A 67 13.23 23.78 2.16
N ILE A 68 13.27 23.80 3.49
CA ILE A 68 13.48 25.03 4.27
C ILE A 68 14.86 25.63 3.98
N ASP A 69 15.91 24.81 3.92
CA ASP A 69 17.27 25.28 3.67
C ASP A 69 17.44 25.82 2.23
N ILE A 70 16.70 25.26 1.26
CA ILE A 70 16.75 25.65 -0.14
C ILE A 70 15.93 26.92 -0.41
N PHE A 71 14.64 26.92 -0.05
CA PHE A 71 13.67 27.98 -0.41
C PHE A 71 13.16 28.80 0.77
N GLY A 72 13.34 28.33 2.00
CA GLY A 72 12.82 28.96 3.21
C GLY A 72 11.44 28.43 3.66
N TRP A 73 11.02 28.89 4.83
CA TRP A 73 9.79 28.44 5.50
C TRP A 73 8.49 28.78 4.76
N ARG A 74 8.50 29.87 3.97
CA ARG A 74 7.33 30.40 3.24
C ARG A 74 7.56 30.29 1.74
N CYS A 75 7.36 29.08 1.20
CA CYS A 75 7.39 28.79 -0.23
C CYS A 75 6.28 27.80 -0.60
N HIS A 76 5.91 27.73 -1.88
CA HIS A 76 4.84 26.85 -2.35
C HIS A 76 5.22 25.37 -2.25
N ALA A 77 6.51 25.04 -2.43
CA ALA A 77 7.02 23.69 -2.21
C ALA A 77 6.79 23.22 -0.76
N MET A 78 7.07 24.09 0.22
CA MET A 78 6.83 23.78 1.65
C MET A 78 5.33 23.65 1.96
N THR A 79 4.48 24.46 1.34
CA THR A 79 3.02 24.32 1.47
C THR A 79 2.54 22.96 0.95
N HIS A 80 3.06 22.50 -0.19
CA HIS A 80 2.77 21.16 -0.71
C HIS A 80 3.24 20.04 0.23
N TYR A 81 4.48 20.13 0.74
CA TYR A 81 5.01 19.19 1.74
C TYR A 81 4.12 19.12 2.98
N ARG A 82 3.70 20.27 3.53
CA ARG A 82 2.80 20.31 4.70
C ARG A 82 1.44 19.70 4.42
N HIS A 83 0.88 19.94 3.23
CA HIS A 83 -0.38 19.30 2.85
C HIS A 83 -0.24 17.78 2.78
N LEU A 84 0.86 17.27 2.23
CA LEU A 84 1.13 15.83 2.24
C LEU A 84 1.22 15.31 3.68
N MET A 85 2.08 15.91 4.50
CA MET A 85 2.27 15.47 5.90
C MET A 85 1.01 15.58 6.75
N TYR A 86 0.13 16.54 6.49
CA TYR A 86 -1.11 16.70 7.24
C TYR A 86 -2.23 15.78 6.76
N TRP A 87 -2.43 15.69 5.43
CA TRP A 87 -3.58 14.97 4.86
C TRP A 87 -3.30 13.49 4.65
N VAL A 88 -2.10 13.09 4.22
CA VAL A 88 -1.82 11.69 3.88
C VAL A 88 -2.02 10.77 5.09
N PRO A 89 -1.51 11.06 6.31
CA PRO A 89 -1.74 10.19 7.46
C PRO A 89 -3.22 10.11 7.88
N LYS A 90 -3.97 11.21 7.74
CA LYS A 90 -5.40 11.25 8.09
C LYS A 90 -6.25 10.47 7.10
N LEU A 91 -5.85 10.43 5.83
CA LEU A 91 -6.57 9.74 4.77
C LEU A 91 -6.10 8.30 4.56
N ALA A 92 -4.96 7.90 5.13
CA ALA A 92 -4.39 6.56 4.99
C ALA A 92 -5.39 5.45 5.38
N HIS A 93 -6.25 5.71 6.36
CA HIS A 93 -7.27 4.77 6.86
C HIS A 93 -8.71 5.20 6.55
N ALA A 94 -8.91 6.13 5.60
CA ALA A 94 -10.25 6.58 5.22
C ALA A 94 -11.03 5.50 4.45
N ASN A 95 -10.33 4.55 3.83
CA ASN A 95 -10.97 3.44 3.13
C ASN A 95 -11.52 2.42 4.13
N PRO A 96 -12.84 2.14 4.15
CA PRO A 96 -13.42 1.11 5.01
C PRO A 96 -12.93 -0.31 4.69
N TRP A 97 -12.33 -0.52 3.51
CA TRP A 97 -11.82 -1.80 3.03
C TRP A 97 -10.31 -1.72 2.73
N PRO A 98 -9.43 -1.71 3.75
CA PRO A 98 -8.01 -1.51 3.55
C PRO A 98 -7.41 -2.59 2.65
N VAL A 99 -6.62 -2.15 1.68
CA VAL A 99 -5.86 -3.01 0.78
C VAL A 99 -4.49 -3.22 1.42
N ALA A 100 -4.10 -4.48 1.67
CA ALA A 100 -2.73 -4.82 2.04
C ALA A 100 -1.75 -4.18 1.03
N GLN A 101 -0.92 -3.24 1.51
CA GLN A 101 -0.02 -2.46 0.67
C GLN A 101 1.21 -3.25 0.23
N HIS A 102 1.62 -4.21 1.07
CA HIS A 102 2.67 -5.17 0.75
C HIS A 102 2.12 -6.58 0.95
N ILE A 103 2.19 -7.38 -0.11
CA ILE A 103 2.16 -8.83 -0.01
C ILE A 103 3.57 -9.16 0.48
N LEU A 104 3.72 -9.61 1.73
CA LEU A 104 5.02 -10.03 2.24
C LEU A 104 5.59 -11.09 1.30
N ASP A 105 6.89 -11.02 0.98
CA ASP A 105 7.56 -12.03 0.17
C ASP A 105 7.38 -13.45 0.77
N ASP A 106 7.11 -13.52 2.07
CA ASP A 106 6.80 -14.72 2.84
C ASP A 106 5.44 -15.38 2.48
N LEU A 107 4.59 -14.76 1.66
CA LEU A 107 3.29 -15.34 1.27
C LEU A 107 3.41 -16.54 0.33
N ASP A 108 4.57 -16.75 -0.30
CA ASP A 108 4.86 -17.98 -1.03
C ASP A 108 5.03 -19.19 -0.10
N GLU A 109 5.30 -18.98 1.19
CA GLU A 109 5.51 -20.05 2.17
C GLU A 109 4.21 -20.70 2.65
N ASP A 110 3.07 -19.97 2.65
CA ASP A 110 1.76 -20.49 3.03
C ASP A 110 0.64 -20.14 2.02
N PRO A 111 0.40 -21.00 1.01
CA PRO A 111 -0.64 -20.78 0.01
C PRO A 111 -2.05 -20.75 0.61
N LEU A 112 -2.25 -21.34 1.79
CA LEU A 112 -3.54 -21.31 2.48
C LEU A 112 -3.82 -19.94 3.08
N HIS A 113 -2.79 -19.30 3.65
CA HIS A 113 -2.88 -17.93 4.15
C HIS A 113 -3.19 -16.95 3.03
N LEU A 114 -2.51 -17.09 1.88
CA LEU A 114 -2.80 -16.29 0.68
C LEU A 114 -4.25 -16.47 0.22
N ALA A 115 -4.72 -17.72 0.09
CA ALA A 115 -6.09 -18.01 -0.32
C ALA A 115 -7.12 -17.40 0.65
N ARG A 116 -6.82 -17.40 1.95
CA ARG A 116 -7.68 -16.76 2.96
C ARG A 116 -7.74 -15.24 2.78
N LEU A 117 -6.62 -14.55 2.60
CA LEU A 117 -6.60 -13.11 2.36
C LEU A 117 -7.36 -12.72 1.08
N ILE A 118 -7.22 -13.53 0.02
CA ILE A 118 -7.96 -13.34 -1.23
C ILE A 118 -9.47 -13.51 -0.99
N ALA A 119 -9.87 -14.55 -0.25
CA ALA A 119 -11.28 -14.80 0.06
C ALA A 119 -11.87 -13.70 0.96
N GLU A 120 -11.13 -13.21 1.96
CA GLU A 120 -11.51 -12.06 2.80
C GLU A 120 -11.70 -10.79 1.94
N ARG A 121 -10.93 -10.63 0.87
CA ARG A 121 -11.06 -9.52 -0.09
C ARG A 121 -12.25 -9.64 -1.04
N ILE A 122 -12.57 -10.83 -1.51
CA ILE A 122 -13.70 -11.07 -2.41
C ILE A 122 -15.02 -10.93 -1.63
N CYS A 123 -15.02 -11.29 -0.33
CA CYS A 123 -16.19 -11.17 0.50
C CYS A 123 -16.52 -9.69 0.79
N SER A 124 -17.76 -9.30 0.57
CA SER A 124 -18.20 -7.91 0.75
C SER A 124 -18.60 -7.57 2.19
N ASP A 125 -18.71 -8.55 3.09
CA ASP A 125 -19.17 -8.37 4.47
C ASP A 125 -18.00 -8.59 5.45
N PRO A 126 -17.61 -7.59 6.28
CA PRO A 126 -16.48 -7.71 7.18
C PRO A 126 -16.77 -8.65 8.35
N MET A 127 -18.03 -9.03 8.58
CA MET A 127 -18.43 -9.96 9.64
C MET A 127 -18.33 -11.43 9.22
N THR A 128 -17.96 -11.71 7.96
CA THR A 128 -17.90 -13.09 7.46
C THR A 128 -16.69 -13.84 8.02
N GLU A 129 -16.94 -14.89 8.81
CA GLU A 129 -15.90 -15.80 9.30
C GLU A 129 -15.55 -16.89 8.26
N LEU A 130 -14.32 -16.87 7.75
CA LEU A 130 -13.83 -17.93 6.87
C LEU A 130 -13.24 -19.10 7.68
N ARG A 131 -13.62 -20.32 7.32
CA ARG A 131 -13.11 -21.56 7.95
C ARG A 131 -12.46 -22.47 6.92
N VAL A 132 -11.25 -22.91 7.21
CA VAL A 132 -10.55 -23.90 6.38
C VAL A 132 -10.96 -25.30 6.82
N VAL A 133 -11.52 -26.08 5.90
CA VAL A 133 -11.86 -27.48 6.13
C VAL A 133 -10.86 -28.37 5.40
N LYS A 134 -10.07 -29.15 6.15
CA LYS A 134 -9.20 -30.19 5.58
C LYS A 134 -10.03 -31.43 5.29
N ARG A 135 -10.24 -31.74 4.01
CA ARG A 135 -10.93 -32.97 3.60
C ARG A 135 -9.91 -34.08 3.35
N TYR A 136 -9.95 -35.13 4.17
CA TYR A 136 -9.19 -36.34 3.89
C TYR A 136 -9.96 -37.16 2.86
N TYR A 137 -9.43 -37.21 1.63
CA TYR A 137 -9.86 -38.24 0.70
C TYR A 137 -9.30 -39.57 1.21
N TYR A 138 -10.17 -40.48 1.65
CA TYR A 138 -9.80 -41.88 1.66
C TYR A 138 -9.49 -42.24 0.22
N ARG A 139 -8.21 -42.40 -0.11
CA ARG A 139 -7.77 -43.10 -1.32
C ARG A 139 -8.10 -44.59 -1.13
N ASN A 140 -9.38 -44.89 -0.98
CA ASN A 140 -9.88 -46.24 -1.14
C ASN A 140 -9.87 -46.47 -2.65
N LEU A 141 -8.78 -47.04 -3.16
CA LEU A 141 -8.74 -47.78 -4.43
C LEU A 141 -9.63 -49.04 -4.33
N ALA A 142 -10.81 -48.93 -3.70
CA ALA A 142 -11.78 -50.01 -3.57
C ALA A 142 -12.72 -50.07 -4.78
N TRP A 143 -12.75 -49.02 -5.61
CA TRP A 143 -13.42 -49.02 -6.93
C TRP A 143 -12.69 -49.87 -7.99
N LEU A 144 -11.59 -50.54 -7.64
CA LEU A 144 -11.00 -51.65 -8.40
C LEU A 144 -11.55 -53.02 -8.00
N ASN A 145 -12.47 -53.12 -7.03
CA ASN A 145 -13.07 -54.40 -6.66
C ASN A 145 -14.60 -54.28 -6.59
N PRO A 146 -15.34 -54.82 -7.57
CA PRO A 146 -16.80 -54.82 -7.50
C PRO A 146 -17.24 -55.89 -6.48
N LEU A 147 -18.38 -55.64 -5.82
CA LEU A 147 -19.16 -56.59 -5.01
C LEU A 147 -18.80 -56.73 -3.52
N ARG A 148 -19.46 -55.91 -2.67
CA ARG A 148 -20.10 -56.45 -1.46
C ARG A 148 -21.53 -55.90 -1.34
N PRO A 149 -22.57 -56.76 -1.40
CA PRO A 149 -23.95 -56.35 -1.18
C PRO A 149 -24.23 -56.28 0.32
N GLY A 150 -24.84 -55.19 0.81
CA GLY A 150 -25.39 -55.18 2.17
C GLY A 150 -25.50 -53.84 2.92
N THR A 151 -25.16 -52.69 2.34
CA THR A 151 -25.14 -51.41 3.10
C THR A 151 -26.06 -50.34 2.51
N TRP A 152 -27.28 -50.72 2.09
CA TRP A 152 -28.26 -49.76 1.55
C TRP A 152 -29.42 -49.44 2.51
N GLU A 153 -29.43 -49.94 3.75
CA GLU A 153 -30.57 -49.76 4.66
C GLU A 153 -30.41 -48.61 5.68
N HIS A 154 -29.25 -47.95 5.76
CA HIS A 154 -28.98 -46.98 6.84
C HIS A 154 -28.87 -45.50 6.41
N LEU A 155 -29.03 -45.17 5.12
CA LEU A 155 -28.85 -43.79 4.66
C LEU A 155 -30.14 -43.05 4.29
N GLU A 156 -31.31 -43.70 4.37
CA GLU A 156 -32.59 -42.99 4.16
C GLU A 156 -33.12 -42.27 5.41
N GLN A 157 -32.61 -42.56 6.61
CA GLN A 157 -33.14 -41.96 7.84
C GLN A 157 -32.61 -40.55 8.17
N VAL A 158 -31.55 -40.08 7.50
CA VAL A 158 -30.96 -38.76 7.81
C VAL A 158 -31.53 -37.63 6.93
N PHE A 159 -32.24 -37.94 5.84
CA PHE A 159 -32.76 -36.93 4.91
C PHE A 159 -34.25 -36.55 5.12
N LEU A 160 -34.94 -37.11 6.13
CA LEU A 160 -36.36 -36.81 6.42
C LEU A 160 -36.59 -36.04 7.74
N ALA A 161 -35.57 -35.34 8.25
CA ALA A 161 -35.71 -34.44 9.40
C ALA A 161 -35.21 -33.01 9.08
N ALA A 162 -35.69 -32.47 7.96
CA ALA A 162 -35.70 -31.04 7.66
C ALA A 162 -37.15 -30.58 7.43
#